data_AF-A0A1C5GW27-F1
#
_entry.id   AF-A0A1C5GW27-F1
#
_cell.length_a   1.000
_cell.length_b   1.000
_cell.length_c   1.000
_cell.angle_alpha   90.00
_cell.angle_beta   90.00
_cell.angle_gamma   90.00
#
_symmetry.space_group_name_H-M   'P 1'
#
loop_
_entity.id
_entity.type
_entity.pdbx_description
1 polymer ?
#
loop_
_entity_poly.entity_id
_entity_poly.type
_entity_poly.pdbx_seq_one_letter_code
_entity_poly.pdbx_strand_id
1 'polypeptide(L)'
;MARQSKYPEEFRRQAAALVLDSGRTIRDVGRELGVNHETLRNWVAQLRQERDGGQSSSLLSDDERAELLRLRRQVAQLELEKEILKKAAVFFARETER
;
A
#
# COMPACT_ATOMS: atom_id res chain seq x y z
N MET A 1 -24.34 -0.52 20.37
CA MET A 1 -24.68 0.35 19.23
C MET A 1 -23.57 1.36 19.05
N ALA A 2 -23.03 1.52 17.83
CA ALA A 2 -21.96 2.50 17.59
C ALA A 2 -22.45 3.91 17.94
N ARG A 3 -21.67 4.65 18.74
CA ARG A 3 -21.98 6.03 19.10
C ARG A 3 -21.97 6.87 17.81
N GLN A 4 -23.10 7.48 17.48
CA GLN A 4 -23.18 8.37 16.32
C GLN A 4 -22.17 9.50 16.49
N SER A 5 -21.27 9.65 15.51
CA SER A 5 -20.31 10.74 15.47
C SER A 5 -21.05 12.07 15.37
N LYS A 6 -20.59 13.11 16.07
CA LYS A 6 -21.11 14.48 15.98
C LYS A 6 -20.96 15.05 14.56
N TYR A 7 -20.05 14.48 13.75
CA TYR A 7 -19.73 14.95 12.41
C TYR A 7 -20.37 14.09 11.33
N PRO A 8 -21.10 14.71 10.37
CA PRO A 8 -21.62 14.01 9.19
C PRO A 8 -20.52 13.26 8.44
N GLU A 9 -20.85 12.15 7.79
CA GLU A 9 -19.86 11.37 7.01
C GLU A 9 -19.21 12.19 5.89
N GLU A 10 -20.02 12.97 5.18
CA GLU A 10 -19.53 13.84 4.11
C GLU A 10 -18.49 14.84 4.61
N PHE A 11 -18.76 15.49 5.76
CA PHE A 11 -17.82 16.42 6.39
C PHE A 11 -16.50 15.71 6.76
N ARG A 12 -16.58 14.50 7.32
CA ARG A 12 -15.39 13.71 7.66
C ARG A 12 -14.54 13.39 6.43
N ARG A 13 -15.18 12.98 5.33
CA ARG A 13 -14.49 12.69 4.06
C ARG A 13 -13.87 13.94 3.45
N GLN A 14 -14.60 15.05 3.41
CA GLN A 14 -14.08 16.31 2.87
C GLN A 14 -12.90 16.85 3.70
N ALA A 15 -12.99 16.81 5.03
CA ALA A 15 -11.89 17.24 5.91
C ALA A 15 -10.64 16.36 5.74
N ALA A 16 -10.82 15.04 5.61
CA ALA A 16 -9.72 14.12 5.34
C ALA A 16 -9.12 14.33 3.94
N ALA A 17 -9.96 14.52 2.91
CA ALA A 17 -9.52 14.80 1.55
C ALA A 17 -8.71 16.10 1.48
N LEU A 18 -9.16 17.16 2.17
CA LEU A 18 -8.44 18.42 2.24
C LEU A 18 -7.00 18.23 2.72
N VAL A 19 -6.76 17.42 3.76
CA VAL A 19 -5.39 17.13 4.24
C VAL A 19 -4.58 16.36 3.20
N LEU A 20 -5.17 15.34 2.56
CA LEU A 20 -4.48 14.49 1.59
C LEU A 20 -4.12 15.24 0.31
N ASP A 21 -5.02 16.08 -0.18
CA ASP A 21 -4.94 16.69 -1.50
C ASP A 21 -4.19 18.03 -1.45
N SER A 22 -4.24 18.76 -0.33
CA SER A 22 -3.52 20.04 -0.17
C SER A 22 -2.11 19.90 0.43
N GLY A 23 -1.77 18.73 1.01
CA GLY A 23 -0.50 18.52 1.70
C GLY A 23 -0.32 19.32 3.00
N ARG A 24 -1.36 20.04 3.46
CA ARG A 24 -1.36 20.80 4.71
C ARG A 24 -1.30 19.88 5.92
N THR A 25 -0.76 20.36 7.04
CA THR A 25 -0.66 19.54 8.24
C THR A 25 -2.04 19.29 8.87
N ILE A 26 -2.21 18.11 9.47
CA ILE A 26 -3.45 17.73 10.18
C ILE A 26 -3.78 18.75 11.29
N ARG A 27 -2.76 19.33 11.94
CA ARG A 27 -2.95 20.31 13.01
C ARG A 27 -3.51 21.64 12.51
N ASP A 28 -3.04 22.12 11.37
CA ASP A 28 -3.51 23.38 10.79
C ASP A 28 -4.95 23.25 10.30
N VAL A 29 -5.24 22.17 9.58
CA VAL A 29 -6.59 21.88 9.08
C VAL A 29 -7.55 21.62 10.24
N GLY A 30 -7.13 20.89 11.28
CA GLY A 30 -7.94 20.67 12.47
C GLY A 30 -8.28 21.97 13.19
N ARG A 31 -7.32 22.89 13.34
CA ARG A 31 -7.54 24.21 13.94
C ARG A 31 -8.54 25.04 13.14
N GLU A 32 -8.40 25.08 11.81
CA GLU A 32 -9.28 25.83 10.91
C GLU A 32 -10.73 25.31 10.95
N LEU A 33 -10.90 23.99 10.94
CA LEU A 33 -12.22 23.35 10.94
C LEU A 33 -12.84 23.23 12.35
N GLY A 34 -12.12 23.62 13.40
CA GLY A 34 -12.57 23.45 14.79
C GLY A 34 -12.65 21.98 15.24
N VAL A 35 -11.88 21.10 14.59
CA VAL A 35 -11.86 19.66 14.85
C VAL A 35 -10.58 19.28 15.60
N ASN A 36 -10.69 18.41 16.60
CA ASN A 36 -9.50 17.88 17.26
C ASN A 36 -8.62 17.13 16.26
N HIS A 37 -7.33 17.50 16.19
CA HIS A 37 -6.35 16.91 15.29
C HIS A 37 -6.26 15.38 15.36
N GLU A 38 -6.42 14.75 16.53
CA GLU A 38 -6.44 13.28 16.64
C GLU A 38 -7.69 12.67 15.99
N THR A 39 -8.84 13.35 16.09
CA THR A 39 -10.06 12.93 15.38
C THR A 39 -9.88 13.04 13.87
N LEU A 40 -9.31 14.16 13.39
CA LEU A 40 -9.02 14.36 11.98
C LEU A 40 -7.99 13.34 11.46
N ARG A 41 -6.96 13.02 12.26
CA ARG A 41 -5.96 11.99 11.95
C ARG A 41 -6.60 10.64 11.66
N ASN A 42 -7.59 10.23 12.47
CA ASN A 42 -8.30 8.97 12.27
C ASN A 42 -9.09 8.97 10.95
N TRP A 43 -9.74 10.08 10.58
CA TRP A 43 -10.45 10.18 9.31
C TRP A 43 -9.50 10.18 8.11
N VAL A 44 -8.34 10.84 8.22
CA VAL A 44 -7.30 10.82 7.21
C VAL A 44 -6.75 9.40 7.01
N ALA A 45 -6.50 8.66 8.09
CA ALA A 45 -6.06 7.27 8.02
C ALA A 45 -7.11 6.38 7.35
N GLN A 46 -8.38 6.53 7.72
CA GLN A 46 -9.49 5.79 7.11
C GLN A 46 -9.60 6.10 5.60
N LEU A 47 -9.60 7.38 5.21
CA LEU A 47 -9.71 7.77 3.80
C LEU A 47 -8.50 7.32 2.98
N ARG A 48 -7.28 7.31 3.55
CA ARG A 48 -6.10 6.72 2.89
C ARG A 48 -6.32 5.24 2.60
N GLN A 49 -6.78 4.47 3.60
CA GLN A 49 -7.07 3.05 3.42
C GLN A 49 -8.16 2.81 2.36
N GLU A 50 -9.19 3.64 2.32
CA GLU A 50 -10.24 3.57 1.29
C GLU A 50 -9.70 3.87 -0.11
N ARG A 51 -8.83 4.89 -0.26
CA ARG A 51 -8.20 5.26 -1.55
C ARG A 51 -7.18 4.23 -2.03
N ASP A 52 -6.44 3.62 -1.10
CA ASP A 52 -5.42 2.59 -1.38
C ASP A 52 -6.05 1.19 -1.56
N GLY A 53 -7.38 1.11 -1.78
CA GLY A 53 -8.07 -0.13 -2.13
C GLY A 53 -8.25 -1.11 -0.97
N GLY A 54 -8.26 -0.63 0.28
CA GLY A 54 -8.42 -1.48 1.45
C GLY A 54 -7.17 -2.30 1.78
N GLN A 55 -6.02 -2.03 1.14
CA GLN A 55 -4.74 -2.53 1.64
C GLN A 55 -4.44 -1.81 2.95
N SER A 56 -4.83 -2.46 4.03
CA SER A 56 -4.49 -2.05 5.37
C SER A 56 -2.98 -1.81 5.42
N SER A 57 -2.58 -0.54 5.57
CA SER A 57 -1.29 -0.15 6.13
C SER A 57 -1.10 -0.65 7.58
N SER A 58 -2.01 -1.49 8.09
CA SER A 58 -1.71 -2.40 9.18
C SER A 58 -0.71 -3.41 8.63
N LEU A 59 0.53 -3.35 9.15
CA LEU A 59 1.53 -4.41 9.14
C LEU A 59 0.97 -5.74 8.57
N LEU A 60 1.47 -6.16 7.40
CA LEU A 60 1.17 -7.48 6.82
C LEU A 60 1.12 -8.51 7.94
N SER A 61 0.07 -9.32 7.98
CA SER A 61 -0.03 -10.45 8.91
C SER A 61 1.19 -11.35 8.77
N ASP A 62 1.54 -12.08 9.81
CA ASP A 62 2.72 -12.97 9.77
C ASP A 62 2.61 -14.01 8.65
N ASP A 63 1.39 -14.46 8.34
CA ASP A 63 1.11 -15.35 7.22
C ASP A 63 1.37 -14.69 5.86
N GLU A 64 0.89 -13.46 5.65
CA GLU A 64 1.15 -12.68 4.43
C GLU A 64 2.66 -12.38 4.26
N ARG A 65 3.38 -12.12 5.36
CA ARG A 65 4.84 -11.95 5.32
C ARG A 65 5.56 -13.24 4.95
N ALA A 66 5.15 -14.36 5.53
CA ALA A 66 5.72 -15.67 5.24
C ALA A 66 5.50 -16.05 3.77
N GLU A 67 4.29 -15.81 3.26
CA GLU A 67 3.96 -16.03 1.85
C GLU A 67 4.76 -15.12 0.92
N LEU A 68 4.90 -13.84 1.26
CA LEU A 68 5.73 -12.91 0.49
C LEU A 68 7.20 -13.34 0.44
N LEU A 69 7.77 -13.79 1.55
CA LEU A 69 9.14 -14.34 1.58
C LEU A 69 9.27 -15.60 0.73
N ARG A 70 8.28 -16.50 0.79
CA ARG A 70 8.23 -17.71 -0.04
C ARG A 70 8.19 -17.35 -1.53
N LEU A 71 7.31 -16.44 -1.91
CA LEU A 71 7.15 -16.00 -3.30
C LEU A 71 8.43 -15.33 -3.82
N ARG A 72 9.09 -14.48 -3.02
CA ARG A 72 10.38 -13.88 -3.42
C ARG A 72 11.46 -14.92 -3.67
N ARG A 73 11.55 -15.96 -2.84
CA ARG A 73 12.49 -17.07 -3.06
C ARG A 73 12.16 -17.84 -4.35
N GLN A 74 10.89 -18.08 -4.60
CA GLN A 74 10.46 -18.78 -5.82
C GLN A 74 10.77 -17.95 -7.07
N VAL A 75 10.54 -16.63 -7.04
CA VAL A 75 10.91 -15.74 -8.16
C VAL A 75 12.41 -15.77 -8.42
N ALA A 76 13.24 -15.64 -7.38
CA ALA A 76 14.69 -15.69 -7.54
C ALA A 76 15.18 -17.03 -8.14
N GLN A 77 14.58 -18.15 -7.72
CA GLN A 77 14.88 -19.47 -8.27
C GLN A 77 14.49 -19.57 -9.75
N LEU A 78 13.29 -19.11 -10.11
CA LEU A 78 12.81 -19.13 -11.50
C LEU A 78 13.65 -18.23 -12.42
N GLU A 79 14.10 -17.09 -11.92
CA GLU A 79 15.02 -16.20 -12.65
C GLU A 79 16.36 -16.88 -12.91
N LEU A 80 16.93 -17.56 -11.92
CA LEU A 80 18.16 -18.33 -12.08
C LEU A 80 18.00 -19.46 -13.11
N GLU A 81 16.92 -20.23 -13.02
CA GLU A 81 16.62 -21.30 -13.98
C GLU A 81 16.47 -20.75 -15.41
N LYS A 82 15.75 -19.63 -15.57
CA LYS A 82 15.63 -18.93 -16.85
C LYS A 82 17.00 -18.53 -17.40
N GLU A 83 17.88 -17.99 -16.58
CA GLU A 83 19.23 -17.59 -17.02
C GLU A 83 20.09 -18.80 -17.43
N ILE A 84 20.00 -19.91 -16.71
CA ILE A 84 20.68 -21.16 -17.09
C ILE A 84 20.18 -21.65 -18.45
N LEU A 85 18.86 -21.69 -18.64
CA LEU A 85 18.25 -22.13 -19.90
C LEU A 85 18.64 -21.23 -21.07
N LYS A 86 18.64 -19.90 -20.87
CA LYS A 86 19.12 -18.95 -21.90
C LYS A 86 20.58 -19.21 -22.28
N LYS A 87 21.46 -19.40 -21.28
CA LYS A 87 22.88 -19.68 -21.53
C LYS A 87 23.06 -21.00 -22.28
N ALA A 88 22.31 -22.04 -21.92
CA ALA A 88 22.32 -23.32 -22.61
C ALA A 88 21.86 -23.18 -24.06
N ALA A 89 20.76 -22.46 -24.31
CA ALA A 89 20.25 -22.20 -25.65
C ALA A 89 21.28 -21.46 -26.53
N VAL A 90 21.96 -20.45 -25.99
CA VAL A 90 23.04 -19.74 -26.70
C VAL A 90 24.24 -20.66 -26.99
N PHE A 91 24.63 -21.51 -26.04
CA PHE A 91 25.71 -22.48 -26.23
C PHE A 91 25.37 -23.46 -27.37
N PHE A 92 24.19 -24.07 -27.33
CA PHE A 92 23.78 -25.03 -28.36
C PHE A 92 23.62 -24.40 -29.74
N ALA A 93 23.05 -23.19 -29.84
CA ALA A 93 22.95 -22.48 -31.12
C ALA A 93 24.34 -22.28 -31.76
N ARG A 94 25.35 -21.90 -30.98
CA ARG A 94 26.72 -21.72 -31.46
C ARG A 94 27.37 -23.03 -31.91
N GLU A 95 27.13 -24.13 -31.21
CA GLU A 95 27.67 -25.44 -31.61
C GLU A 95 27.01 -25.99 -32.89
N THR A 96 25.74 -25.66 -33.15
CA THR A 96 25.04 -26.07 -34.38
C THR A 96 25.38 -25.24 -35.62
N GLU A 97 25.99 -24.06 -35.45
CA GLU A 97 26.45 -23.18 -36.54
C GLU A 97 27.89 -23.49 -37.01
N ARG A 98 28.53 -24.51 -36.42
CA ARG A 98 29.89 -24.98 -36.75
C ARG A 98 29.86 -26.18 -37.68
#